data_AF-A0A8J3IIF9-F1
#
_entry.id   AF-A0A8J3IIF9-F1
#
_cell.length_a   1.000
_cell.length_b   1.000
_cell.length_c   1.000
_cell.angle_alpha   90.00
_cell.angle_beta   90.00
_cell.angle_gamma   90.00
#
_symmetry.space_group_name_H-M   'P 1'
#
loop_
_entity.id
_entity.type
_entity.pdbx_description
1 polymer ?
#
loop_
_entity_poly.entity_id
_entity_poly.type
_entity_poly.pdbx_seq_one_letter_code
_entity_poly.pdbx_strand_id
1 'polypeptide(L)'
;MDRDSAFETVRNVGSRGWRIGVDELGGFRKFILRGNVVDLAVGIVIGAAFTSVVTAFVKDIITPLIPVTGNQNLATLFIPLYGGGKLLVGDFINAIISFLIVAAIIYFFVVRPVTALQDRFLPKKEPETPHTKDCPFCLSTVPLKATRCAYCTAQLPPAEES
;
A
#
# COMPACT_ATOMS: atom_id res chain seq x y z
N MET A 1 2.47 7.85 65.78
CA MET A 1 2.84 7.03 64.59
C MET A 1 1.53 6.73 63.87
N ASP A 2 1.14 7.65 63.01
CA ASP A 2 -0.23 7.83 62.54
C ASP A 2 -0.58 6.91 61.37
N ARG A 3 -1.59 6.04 61.58
CA ARG A 3 -2.12 5.08 60.59
C ARG A 3 -2.69 5.77 59.34
N ASP A 4 -2.98 7.07 59.42
CA ASP A 4 -3.61 7.83 58.35
C ASP A 4 -2.62 8.19 57.22
N SER A 5 -1.33 8.38 57.57
CA SER A 5 -0.26 8.70 56.61
C SER A 5 0.08 7.56 55.64
N ALA A 6 -0.10 6.31 56.09
CA ALA A 6 0.17 5.12 55.30
C ALA A 6 -0.92 4.89 54.24
N PHE A 7 -2.17 5.27 54.50
CA PHE A 7 -3.29 5.05 53.58
C PHE A 7 -3.26 6.02 52.38
N GLU A 8 -2.77 7.24 52.60
CA GLU A 8 -2.68 8.29 51.58
C GLU A 8 -1.56 8.02 50.55
N THR A 9 -0.50 7.30 50.98
CA THR A 9 0.58 6.86 50.09
C THR A 9 0.13 5.73 49.15
N VAL A 10 -0.73 4.80 49.59
CA VAL A 10 -1.22 3.70 48.72
C VAL A 10 -2.17 4.24 47.62
N ARG A 11 -2.99 5.23 47.95
CA ARG A 11 -3.93 5.86 46.99
C ARG A 11 -3.22 6.58 45.84
N ASN A 12 -2.05 7.17 46.12
CA ASN A 12 -1.28 7.96 45.15
C ASN A 12 -0.37 7.10 44.24
N VAL A 13 -0.15 5.82 44.56
CA VAL A 13 0.61 4.89 43.71
C VAL A 13 -0.30 4.25 42.65
N GLY A 14 -1.55 3.92 42.99
CA GLY A 14 -2.52 3.34 42.04
C GLY A 14 -2.98 4.30 40.93
N SER A 15 -3.05 5.61 41.20
CA SER A 15 -3.52 6.60 40.23
C SER A 15 -2.46 7.05 39.22
N ARG A 16 -1.16 6.94 39.56
CA ARG A 16 -0.05 7.30 38.65
C ARG A 16 0.21 6.24 37.57
N GLY A 17 0.00 4.95 37.86
CA GLY A 17 0.19 3.87 36.89
C GLY A 17 -0.83 3.88 35.74
N TRP A 18 -2.07 4.30 36.00
CA TRP A 18 -3.13 4.31 34.97
C TRP A 18 -2.92 5.42 33.93
N ARG A 19 -2.47 6.62 34.33
CA ARG A 19 -2.35 7.77 33.40
C ARG A 19 -1.31 7.56 32.27
N ILE A 20 -0.25 6.79 32.51
CA ILE A 20 0.82 6.57 31.53
C ILE A 20 0.34 5.69 30.35
N GLY A 21 -0.54 4.70 30.59
CA GLY A 21 -1.05 3.82 29.53
C GLY A 21 -2.09 4.45 28.60
N VAL A 22 -2.88 5.41 29.10
CA VAL A 22 -3.87 6.14 28.27
C VAL A 22 -3.22 7.21 27.40
N ASP A 23 -2.09 7.77 27.83
CA ASP A 23 -1.31 8.74 27.05
C ASP A 23 -0.63 8.09 25.83
N GLU A 24 -0.15 6.84 25.94
CA GLU A 24 0.40 6.07 24.80
C GLU A 24 -0.66 5.71 23.75
N LEU A 25 -1.84 5.23 24.18
CA LEU A 25 -2.98 4.97 23.29
C LEU A 25 -3.47 6.26 22.58
N GLY A 26 -3.40 7.38 23.29
CA GLY A 26 -3.66 8.71 22.72
C GLY A 26 -2.63 9.11 21.66
N GLY A 27 -1.35 8.79 21.87
CA GLY A 27 -0.26 8.99 20.91
C GLY A 27 -0.41 8.13 19.66
N PHE A 28 -0.76 6.86 19.82
CA PHE A 28 -1.01 5.93 18.71
C PHE A 28 -2.22 6.34 17.86
N ARG A 29 -3.31 6.75 18.50
CA ARG A 29 -4.49 7.28 17.79
C ARG A 29 -4.16 8.52 16.97
N LYS A 30 -3.38 9.46 17.52
CA LYS A 30 -2.92 10.66 16.80
C LYS A 30 -2.00 10.33 15.62
N PHE A 31 -1.25 9.23 15.70
CA PHE A 31 -0.40 8.73 14.62
C PHE A 31 -1.23 8.10 13.49
N ILE A 32 -2.19 7.22 13.81
CA ILE A 32 -3.10 6.59 12.83
C ILE A 32 -3.99 7.64 12.14
N LEU A 33 -4.48 8.64 12.87
CA LEU A 33 -5.30 9.73 12.32
C LEU A 33 -4.55 10.66 11.35
N ARG A 34 -3.23 10.48 11.18
CA ARG A 34 -2.44 11.21 10.17
C ARG A 34 -2.79 10.79 8.72
N GLY A 35 -3.67 9.80 8.54
CA GLY A 35 -4.34 9.45 7.28
C GLY A 35 -3.47 8.64 6.31
N ASN A 36 -2.31 9.20 5.93
CA ASN A 36 -1.40 8.61 4.94
C ASN A 36 -0.91 7.19 5.31
N VAL A 37 -0.78 6.89 6.61
CA VAL A 37 -0.32 5.57 7.08
C VAL A 37 -1.40 4.49 6.93
N VAL A 38 -2.67 4.87 7.11
CA VAL A 38 -3.80 3.93 7.09
C VAL A 38 -4.07 3.46 5.67
N ASP A 39 -4.10 4.37 4.70
CA ASP A 39 -4.34 4.04 3.31
C ASP A 39 -3.23 3.14 2.74
N LEU A 40 -1.97 3.43 3.09
CA LEU A 40 -0.83 2.60 2.73
C LEU A 40 -0.92 1.21 3.38
N ALA A 41 -1.24 1.14 4.68
CA ALA A 41 -1.37 -0.13 5.39
C ALA A 41 -2.50 -1.01 4.81
N VAL A 42 -3.66 -0.41 4.52
CA VAL A 42 -4.79 -1.11 3.91
C VAL A 42 -4.40 -1.64 2.52
N GLY A 43 -3.69 -0.86 1.72
CA GLY A 43 -3.20 -1.28 0.41
C GLY A 43 -2.30 -2.52 0.46
N ILE A 44 -1.36 -2.58 1.41
CA ILE A 44 -0.45 -3.75 1.58
C ILE A 44 -1.23 -4.99 2.00
N VAL A 45 -2.14 -4.86 2.97
CA VAL A 45 -2.91 -6.00 3.49
C VAL A 45 -3.83 -6.59 2.41
N ILE A 46 -4.54 -5.74 1.68
CA ILE A 46 -5.41 -6.20 0.57
C ILE A 46 -4.57 -6.83 -0.54
N GLY A 47 -3.43 -6.22 -0.90
CA GLY A 47 -2.51 -6.76 -1.90
C GLY A 47 -2.03 -8.18 -1.53
N ALA A 48 -1.58 -8.37 -0.29
CA ALA A 48 -1.09 -9.66 0.18
C ALA A 48 -2.19 -10.73 0.22
N ALA A 49 -3.39 -10.37 0.71
CA ALA A 49 -4.53 -11.28 0.77
C ALA A 49 -5.04 -11.70 -0.62
N PHE A 50 -5.00 -10.79 -1.59
CA PHE A 50 -5.42 -11.12 -2.95
C PHE A 50 -4.39 -12.01 -3.67
N THR A 51 -3.09 -11.74 -3.51
CA THR A 51 -2.04 -12.61 -4.06
C THR A 51 -2.13 -14.05 -3.52
N SER A 52 -2.46 -14.23 -2.24
CA SER A 52 -2.62 -15.58 -1.68
C SER A 52 -3.81 -16.33 -2.30
N VAL A 53 -4.94 -15.65 -2.54
CA VAL A 53 -6.11 -16.24 -3.20
C VAL A 53 -5.80 -16.66 -4.63
N VAL A 54 -5.15 -15.79 -5.42
CA VAL A 54 -4.84 -16.13 -6.82
C VAL A 54 -3.79 -17.24 -6.89
N THR A 55 -2.79 -17.24 -6.01
CA THR A 55 -1.78 -18.33 -5.97
C THR A 55 -2.37 -19.66 -5.53
N ALA A 56 -3.31 -19.67 -4.57
CA ALA A 56 -4.06 -20.87 -4.19
C ALA A 56 -4.88 -21.40 -5.37
N PHE A 57 -5.64 -20.53 -6.07
CA PHE A 57 -6.40 -20.93 -7.24
C PHE A 57 -5.54 -21.59 -8.33
N VAL A 58 -4.36 -21.02 -8.62
CA VAL A 58 -3.47 -21.58 -9.63
C VAL A 58 -2.83 -22.90 -9.17
N LYS A 59 -2.48 -23.02 -7.88
CA LYS A 59 -1.96 -24.28 -7.33
C LYS A 59 -3.03 -25.38 -7.30
N ASP A 60 -4.25 -25.05 -6.92
CA ASP A 60 -5.28 -26.03 -6.62
C ASP A 60 -6.10 -26.43 -7.86
N ILE A 61 -6.23 -25.52 -8.85
CA ILE A 61 -7.03 -25.77 -10.06
C ILE A 61 -6.14 -25.94 -11.28
N ILE A 62 -5.18 -25.05 -11.53
CA ILE A 62 -4.41 -25.07 -12.79
C ILE A 62 -3.31 -26.14 -12.78
N THR A 63 -2.50 -26.19 -11.72
CA THR A 63 -1.39 -27.15 -11.60
C THR A 63 -1.82 -28.61 -11.80
N PRO A 64 -2.96 -29.09 -11.24
CA PRO A 64 -3.44 -30.46 -11.50
C PRO A 64 -4.13 -30.66 -12.87
N LEU A 65 -4.48 -29.60 -13.61
CA LEU A 65 -5.09 -29.68 -14.94
C LEU A 65 -4.06 -29.77 -16.08
N ILE A 66 -2.85 -29.22 -15.90
CA ILE A 66 -1.73 -29.32 -16.85
C ILE A 66 -1.32 -30.78 -17.17
N PRO A 67 -1.27 -31.75 -16.23
CA PRO A 67 -0.92 -33.14 -16.55
C PRO A 67 -1.96 -33.90 -17.39
N VAL A 68 -3.14 -33.32 -17.67
CA VAL A 68 -4.21 -33.98 -18.43
C VAL A 68 -4.09 -33.71 -19.95
N THR A 69 -3.41 -32.65 -20.38
CA THR A 69 -3.33 -32.25 -21.80
C THR A 69 -1.92 -32.31 -22.41
N GLY A 70 -0.88 -32.45 -21.59
CA GLY A 70 0.50 -32.65 -22.02
C GLY A 70 1.15 -33.74 -21.18
N ASN A 71 1.68 -34.76 -21.87
CA ASN A 71 2.51 -35.85 -21.36
C ASN A 71 3.16 -35.55 -19.99
N GLN A 72 2.94 -36.45 -19.02
CA GLN A 72 3.21 -36.44 -17.57
C GLN A 72 4.68 -36.17 -17.15
N ASN A 73 5.44 -35.34 -17.87
CA ASN A 73 6.89 -35.29 -17.75
C ASN A 73 7.49 -33.89 -17.70
N LEU A 74 6.77 -32.87 -17.19
CA LEU A 74 7.43 -31.63 -16.76
C LEU A 74 8.15 -31.85 -15.42
N ALA A 75 7.52 -32.55 -14.47
CA ALA A 75 8.12 -32.89 -13.17
C ALA A 75 9.34 -33.83 -13.26
N THR A 76 9.47 -34.60 -14.35
CA THR A 76 10.56 -35.57 -14.60
C THR A 76 11.61 -35.07 -15.59
N LEU A 77 11.48 -33.87 -16.14
CA LEU A 77 12.57 -33.18 -16.84
C LEU A 77 13.52 -32.58 -15.80
N PHE A 78 14.28 -33.45 -15.16
CA PHE A 78 15.43 -33.08 -14.35
C PHE A 78 16.70 -33.28 -15.17
N ILE A 79 17.53 -32.24 -15.27
CA ILE A 79 18.88 -32.38 -15.80
C ILE A 79 19.74 -32.84 -14.61
N PRO A 80 20.27 -34.07 -14.61
CA PRO A 80 21.18 -34.49 -13.55
C PRO A 80 22.48 -33.69 -13.68
N LEU A 81 22.80 -32.91 -12.66
CA LEU A 81 24.11 -32.27 -12.55
C LEU A 81 25.11 -33.29 -11.97
N TYR A 82 26.33 -33.31 -12.52
CA TYR A 82 27.46 -34.04 -11.92
C TYR A 82 27.71 -33.48 -10.51
N GLY A 83 27.21 -34.17 -9.47
CA GLY A 83 27.22 -33.70 -8.08
C GLY A 83 25.94 -33.96 -7.28
N GLY A 84 24.93 -34.64 -7.84
CA GLY A 84 23.73 -35.09 -7.11
C GLY A 84 22.61 -34.05 -7.00
N GLY A 85 22.78 -32.88 -7.59
CA GLY A 85 21.72 -31.87 -7.72
C GLY A 85 20.75 -32.21 -8.86
N LYS A 86 19.45 -32.19 -8.57
CA LYS A 86 18.38 -32.30 -9.56
C LYS A 86 17.89 -30.89 -9.89
N LEU A 87 18.10 -30.40 -11.12
CA LEU A 87 17.47 -29.16 -11.58
C LEU A 87 16.07 -29.48 -12.10
N LEU A 88 15.05 -29.12 -11.32
CA LEU A 88 13.63 -29.32 -11.63
C LEU A 88 13.15 -28.26 -12.62
N VAL A 89 13.41 -28.48 -13.92
CA VAL A 89 13.02 -27.53 -14.99
C VAL A 89 11.49 -27.44 -15.11
N GLY A 90 10.76 -28.50 -14.77
CA GLY A 90 9.30 -28.54 -14.75
C GLY A 90 8.65 -27.53 -13.82
N ASP A 91 9.16 -27.41 -12.59
CA ASP A 91 8.59 -26.50 -11.59
C ASP A 91 8.76 -25.04 -12.00
N PHE A 92 9.87 -24.73 -12.68
CA PHE A 92 10.13 -23.41 -13.22
C PHE A 92 9.17 -23.04 -14.34
N ILE A 93 8.93 -23.95 -15.30
CA ILE A 93 7.95 -23.73 -16.38
C ILE A 93 6.54 -23.60 -15.80
N ASN A 94 6.18 -24.42 -14.81
CA ASN A 94 4.90 -24.30 -14.12
C ASN A 94 4.74 -22.95 -13.40
N ALA A 95 5.80 -22.47 -12.73
CA ALA A 95 5.79 -21.16 -12.08
C ALA A 95 5.60 -20.01 -13.08
N ILE A 96 6.21 -20.09 -14.26
CA ILE A 96 6.03 -19.10 -15.33
C ILE A 96 4.58 -19.10 -15.86
N ILE A 97 4.03 -20.29 -16.17
CA ILE A 97 2.65 -20.43 -16.64
C ILE A 97 1.68 -19.87 -15.58
N SER A 98 1.92 -20.23 -14.33
CA SER A 98 1.17 -19.74 -13.17
C SER A 98 1.21 -18.22 -13.06
N PHE A 99 2.39 -17.61 -13.20
CA PHE A 99 2.57 -16.17 -13.15
C PHE A 99 1.84 -15.44 -14.29
N LEU A 100 1.91 -15.97 -15.51
CA LEU A 100 1.21 -15.39 -16.67
C LEU A 100 -0.31 -15.44 -16.51
N ILE A 101 -0.85 -16.53 -15.96
CA ILE A 101 -2.29 -16.67 -15.70
C ILE A 101 -2.74 -15.70 -14.61
N VAL A 102 -1.98 -15.59 -13.50
CA VAL A 102 -2.23 -14.59 -12.45
C VAL A 102 -2.28 -13.19 -13.07
N ALA A 103 -1.24 -12.81 -13.81
CA ALA A 103 -1.15 -11.49 -14.44
C ALA A 103 -2.35 -11.22 -15.37
N ALA A 104 -2.76 -12.21 -16.16
CA ALA A 104 -3.92 -12.10 -17.04
C ALA A 104 -5.24 -11.89 -16.28
N ILE A 105 -5.48 -12.65 -15.19
CA ILE A 105 -6.67 -12.50 -14.35
C ILE A 105 -6.70 -11.11 -13.70
N ILE A 106 -5.58 -10.68 -13.11
CA ILE A 106 -5.49 -9.36 -12.45
C ILE A 106 -5.72 -8.24 -13.46
N TYR A 107 -5.10 -8.33 -14.63
CA TYR A 107 -5.27 -7.32 -15.67
C TYR A 107 -6.73 -7.24 -16.14
N PHE A 108 -7.37 -8.39 -16.41
CA PHE A 108 -8.72 -8.42 -16.94
C PHE A 108 -9.79 -8.03 -15.92
N PHE A 109 -9.68 -8.52 -14.68
CA PHE A 109 -10.69 -8.34 -13.63
C PHE A 109 -10.47 -7.12 -12.73
N VAL A 110 -9.24 -6.61 -12.61
CA VAL A 110 -8.95 -5.46 -11.75
C VAL A 110 -8.57 -4.25 -12.59
N VAL A 111 -7.52 -4.35 -13.40
CA VAL A 111 -7.00 -3.19 -14.14
C VAL A 111 -8.03 -2.67 -15.13
N ARG A 112 -8.61 -3.53 -15.97
CA ARG A 112 -9.56 -3.12 -17.01
C ARG A 112 -10.84 -2.44 -16.49
N PRO A 113 -11.54 -2.96 -15.45
CA PRO A 113 -12.69 -2.26 -14.91
C PRO A 113 -12.30 -1.03 -14.12
N VAL A 114 -11.17 -1.03 -13.41
CA VAL A 114 -10.69 0.16 -12.70
C VAL A 114 -10.36 1.28 -13.69
N THR A 115 -9.65 1.00 -14.79
CA THR A 115 -9.37 2.01 -15.82
C THR A 115 -10.66 2.48 -16.49
N ALA A 116 -11.57 1.58 -16.83
CA ALA A 116 -12.86 1.94 -17.43
C ALA A 116 -13.76 2.76 -16.47
N LEU A 117 -13.70 2.50 -15.17
CA LEU A 117 -14.40 3.27 -14.15
C LEU A 117 -13.73 4.61 -13.90
N GLN A 118 -12.40 4.68 -13.86
CA GLN A 118 -11.65 5.93 -13.72
C GLN A 118 -11.97 6.88 -14.87
N ASP A 119 -11.97 6.39 -16.12
CA ASP A 119 -12.33 7.18 -17.30
C ASP A 119 -13.77 7.70 -17.27
N ARG A 120 -14.69 7.01 -16.56
CA ARG A 120 -16.10 7.39 -16.44
C ARG A 120 -16.45 8.25 -15.22
N PHE A 121 -15.81 8.02 -14.08
CA PHE A 121 -16.17 8.62 -12.79
C PHE A 121 -15.20 9.71 -12.33
N LEU A 122 -13.99 9.75 -12.85
CA LEU A 122 -12.97 10.72 -12.48
C LEU A 122 -12.48 11.42 -13.75
N PRO A 123 -12.98 12.63 -14.11
CA PRO A 123 -12.32 13.44 -15.12
C PRO A 123 -10.87 13.61 -14.66
N LYS A 124 -9.93 13.12 -15.49
CA LYS A 124 -8.48 13.07 -15.28
C LYS A 124 -8.06 13.91 -14.08
N LYS A 125 -8.00 13.27 -12.90
CA LYS A 125 -7.40 13.88 -11.73
C LYS A 125 -5.94 13.98 -12.09
N GLU A 126 -5.56 15.13 -12.65
CA GLU A 126 -4.18 15.52 -12.83
C GLU A 126 -3.49 15.14 -11.52
N PRO A 127 -2.38 14.36 -11.54
CA PRO A 127 -1.63 14.06 -10.33
C PRO A 127 -1.44 15.38 -9.58
N GLU A 128 -1.40 15.34 -8.25
CA GLU A 128 -1.26 16.49 -7.32
C GLU A 128 -0.10 17.42 -7.71
N THR A 129 -0.26 18.11 -8.83
CA THR A 129 0.58 19.18 -9.32
C THR A 129 0.23 20.32 -8.38
N PRO A 130 1.24 21.01 -7.84
CA PRO A 130 1.01 22.06 -6.86
C PRO A 130 0.01 23.04 -7.46
N HIS A 131 -1.25 23.03 -7.00
CA HIS A 131 -2.26 24.01 -7.41
C HIS A 131 -1.87 25.44 -6.97
N THR A 132 -0.70 25.57 -6.35
CA THR A 132 -0.14 26.72 -5.72
C THR A 132 1.30 26.93 -6.18
N LYS A 133 1.62 28.15 -6.60
CA LYS A 133 2.97 28.68 -6.78
C LYS A 133 3.30 29.62 -5.63
N ASP A 134 4.56 29.66 -5.23
CA ASP A 134 5.01 30.64 -4.25
C ASP A 134 5.24 32.00 -4.93
N CYS A 135 4.74 33.05 -4.31
CA CYS A 135 4.92 34.42 -4.79
C CYS A 135 6.40 34.85 -4.62
N PRO A 136 7.12 35.27 -5.66
CA PRO A 136 8.54 35.66 -5.57
C PRO A 136 8.77 36.93 -4.75
N PHE A 137 7.73 37.71 -4.46
CA PHE A 137 7.83 38.97 -3.72
C PHE A 137 7.58 38.81 -2.22
N CYS A 138 6.72 37.89 -1.82
CA CYS A 138 6.29 37.76 -0.42
C CYS A 138 6.27 36.33 0.12
N LEU A 139 6.68 35.34 -0.69
CA LEU A 139 6.75 33.93 -0.34
C LEU A 139 5.44 33.31 0.18
N SER A 140 4.31 33.98 -0.06
CA SER A 140 2.99 33.42 0.24
C SER A 140 2.57 32.45 -0.87
N THR A 141 1.82 31.43 -0.48
CA THR A 141 1.30 30.38 -1.35
C THR A 141 0.08 30.89 -2.12
N VAL A 142 0.18 30.99 -3.45
CA VAL A 142 -0.82 31.62 -4.32
C VAL A 142 -1.27 30.62 -5.41
N PRO A 143 -2.55 30.56 -5.79
CA PRO A 143 -2.98 29.62 -6.84
C PRO A 143 -2.30 29.88 -8.19
N LEU A 144 -2.00 28.82 -8.95
CA LEU A 144 -1.24 28.89 -10.21
C LEU A 144 -1.80 29.90 -11.22
N LYS A 145 -3.13 30.02 -11.29
CA LYS A 145 -3.86 30.92 -12.20
C LYS A 145 -3.98 32.37 -11.72
N ALA A 146 -3.47 32.71 -10.54
CA ALA A 146 -3.56 34.08 -10.05
C ALA A 146 -2.62 35.02 -10.81
N THR A 147 -3.19 36.12 -11.30
CA THR A 147 -2.48 37.25 -11.91
C THR A 147 -2.06 38.30 -10.87
N ARG A 148 -2.67 38.27 -9.68
CA ARG A 148 -2.33 39.13 -8.52
C ARG A 148 -2.24 38.32 -7.24
N CYS A 149 -1.23 38.62 -6.44
CA CYS A 149 -1.05 38.01 -5.13
C CYS A 149 -2.02 38.63 -4.11
N ALA A 150 -2.75 37.81 -3.33
CA ALA A 150 -3.67 38.29 -2.31
C ALA A 150 -2.96 38.94 -1.09
N TYR A 151 -1.72 38.52 -0.81
CA TYR A 151 -0.97 38.98 0.36
C TYR A 151 -0.23 40.31 0.13
N CYS A 152 0.54 40.42 -0.94
CA CYS A 152 1.33 41.62 -1.25
C CYS A 152 0.76 42.49 -2.39
N THR A 153 -0.37 42.10 -3.00
CA THR A 153 -0.99 42.80 -4.15
C THR A 153 -0.10 42.96 -5.40
N ALA A 154 1.09 42.36 -5.43
CA ALA A 154 1.98 42.38 -6.57
C ALA A 154 1.37 41.62 -7.76
N GLN A 155 1.62 42.14 -8.96
CA GLN A 155 1.28 41.47 -10.21
C GLN A 155 2.27 40.31 -10.43
N LEU A 156 1.75 39.10 -10.57
CA LEU A 156 2.57 37.91 -10.79
C LEU A 156 2.77 37.67 -12.29
N PRO A 157 3.98 37.30 -12.74
CA PRO A 157 4.16 36.81 -14.10
C PRO A 157 3.28 35.57 -14.34
N PRO A 158 2.78 35.36 -15.58
CA PRO A 158 2.04 34.15 -15.92
C PRO A 158 2.92 32.94 -15.61
N ALA A 159 2.31 31.90 -15.03
CA ALA A 159 3.03 30.67 -14.73
C ALA A 159 3.33 29.96 -16.06
N GLU A 160 4.50 30.19 -16.62
CA GLU A 160 5.03 29.37 -17.71
C GLU A 160 5.37 27.99 -17.13
N GLU A 161 4.84 26.94 -17.76
CA GLU A 161 4.99 25.53 -17.38
C GLU A 161 6.48 25.15 -17.24
N SER A 162 6.87 24.72 -16.02
CA SER A 162 8.10 23.98 -15.75
C SER A 162 7.77 22.54 -15.37
#